data_AF-A0AAN8TAP0-F1
#
_entry.id   AF-A0AAN8TAP0-F1
#
_cell.length_a   1.000
_cell.length_b   1.000
_cell.length_c   1.000
_cell.angle_alpha   90.00
_cell.angle_beta   90.00
_cell.angle_gamma   90.00
#
_symmetry.space_group_name_H-M   'P 1'
#
loop_
_entity.id
_entity.type
_entity.pdbx_description
1 polymer ?
#
loop_
_entity_poly.entity_id
_entity_poly.type
_entity_poly.pdbx_seq_one_letter_code
_entity_poly.pdbx_strand_id
1 'polypeptide(L)'
;MRAKFKVKMSILSTPSGSAIPIDAIVVADDSQGKRILNELEADGIDTSFIVVSQPQVSKGGYSTISFVIVDSQMKTRTSIYTPGYPHMVADDLPDSSLSSALDGARPVYTDGVLQEVALVVSQEAHQRSIPIVINAERHIEGLDKLLHLATYIVCSTKFPQAS
;
A
#
# COMPACT_ATOMS: atom_id res chain seq x y z
N MET A 1 -2.45 9.35 25.16
CA MET A 1 -2.87 10.08 23.94
C MET A 1 -2.54 9.17 22.75
N ARG A 2 -3.54 8.51 22.13
CA ARG A 2 -3.28 7.57 21.01
C ARG A 2 -3.04 8.38 19.74
N ALA A 3 -1.80 8.42 19.26
CA ALA A 3 -1.51 8.90 17.92
C ALA A 3 -2.01 7.85 16.92
N LYS A 4 -3.06 8.17 16.16
CA LYS A 4 -3.50 7.38 15.01
C LYS A 4 -2.55 7.73 13.85
N PHE A 5 -1.74 6.77 13.43
CA PHE A 5 -1.00 6.87 12.16
C PHE A 5 -1.75 6.02 11.13
N LYS A 6 -2.15 6.65 10.02
CA LYS A 6 -2.87 6.01 8.92
C LYS A 6 -2.04 6.22 7.66
N VAL A 7 -1.24 5.22 7.27
CA VAL A 7 -0.66 5.15 5.92
C VAL A 7 -1.55 4.16 5.18
N LYS A 8 -2.19 4.63 4.12
CA LYS A 8 -3.31 3.96 3.46
C LYS A 8 -2.94 3.79 1.99
N MET A 9 -2.84 2.56 1.49
CA MET A 9 -2.69 2.32 0.06
C MET A 9 -4.07 2.07 -0.54
N SER A 10 -4.84 3.13 -0.81
CA SER A 10 -6.25 3.01 -1.16
C SER A 10 -6.56 3.17 -2.64
N ILE A 11 -7.15 2.15 -3.22
CA ILE A 11 -7.93 2.28 -4.45
C ILE A 11 -9.26 2.94 -4.05
N LEU A 12 -9.57 4.13 -4.56
CA LEU A 12 -10.82 4.84 -4.24
C LEU A 12 -11.84 4.59 -5.36
N SER A 13 -13.09 4.24 -5.06
CA SER A 13 -14.19 4.18 -6.05
C SER A 13 -15.45 4.89 -5.53
N THR A 14 -16.26 5.51 -6.41
CA THR A 14 -17.69 5.82 -6.16
C THR A 14 -18.45 5.76 -7.50
N PRO A 15 -19.79 5.58 -7.55
CA PRO A 15 -20.73 6.66 -7.26
C PRO A 15 -21.85 6.19 -6.31
N SER A 16 -22.32 7.07 -5.42
CA SER A 16 -23.53 6.92 -4.57
C SER A 16 -23.45 6.28 -3.16
N GLY A 17 -22.42 6.53 -2.34
CA GLY A 17 -22.65 6.47 -0.88
C GLY A 17 -21.50 6.22 0.08
N SER A 18 -20.45 5.50 -0.30
CA SER A 18 -19.23 5.39 0.51
C SER A 18 -18.13 4.77 -0.34
N ALA A 19 -17.04 5.49 -0.57
CA ALA A 19 -15.86 4.91 -1.20
C ALA A 19 -15.25 3.89 -0.25
N ILE A 20 -15.46 2.60 -0.52
CA ILE A 20 -14.79 1.53 0.21
C ILE A 20 -13.37 1.47 -0.36
N PRO A 21 -12.33 1.81 0.42
CA PRO A 21 -10.96 1.65 -0.04
C PRO A 21 -10.65 0.17 -0.19
N ILE A 22 -10.07 -0.21 -1.32
CA ILE A 22 -9.43 -1.52 -1.49
C ILE A 22 -7.94 -1.30 -1.23
N ASP A 23 -7.39 -2.05 -0.28
CA ASP A 23 -5.97 -2.00 0.07
C ASP A 23 -5.32 -3.34 -0.36
N ALA A 24 -4.34 -3.29 -1.28
CA ALA A 24 -3.56 -4.47 -1.68
C ALA A 24 -2.30 -4.57 -0.81
N ILE A 25 -2.40 -5.23 0.34
CA ILE A 25 -1.31 -5.36 1.32
C ILE A 25 -0.98 -6.84 1.52
N VAL A 26 0.27 -7.18 1.88
CA VAL A 26 0.59 -8.47 2.47
C VAL A 26 0.62 -8.39 3.99
N VAL A 27 -0.10 -9.32 4.60
CA VAL A 27 0.00 -9.61 6.03
C VAL A 27 0.40 -11.08 6.21
N ALA A 28 1.14 -11.41 7.26
CA ALA A 28 1.38 -12.81 7.60
C ALA A 28 0.19 -13.38 8.40
N ASP A 29 0.00 -14.71 8.39
CA ASP A 29 -0.91 -15.39 9.32
C ASP A 29 -0.34 -15.43 10.76
N ASP A 30 -0.07 -14.25 11.30
CA ASP A 30 0.38 -14.04 12.68
C ASP A 30 -0.61 -13.15 13.45
N SER A 31 -0.35 -12.97 14.75
CA SER A 31 -1.21 -12.14 15.60
C SER A 31 -1.29 -10.68 15.13
N GLN A 32 -0.24 -10.17 14.47
CA GLN A 32 -0.19 -8.80 13.99
C GLN A 32 -1.00 -8.65 12.69
N GLY A 33 -0.90 -9.59 11.77
CA GLY A 33 -1.64 -9.63 10.52
C GLY A 33 -3.14 -9.74 10.77
N LYS A 34 -3.55 -10.62 11.69
CA LYS A 34 -4.95 -10.71 12.15
C LYS A 34 -5.45 -9.39 12.73
N ARG A 35 -4.60 -8.72 13.51
CA ARG A 35 -4.94 -7.41 14.07
C ARG A 35 -5.05 -6.33 13.00
N ILE A 36 -4.16 -6.32 12.01
CA ILE A 36 -4.20 -5.41 10.85
C ILE A 36 -5.53 -5.59 10.11
N LEU A 37 -5.88 -6.83 9.75
CA LEU A 37 -7.14 -7.14 9.07
C LEU A 37 -8.36 -6.64 9.86
N ASN A 38 -8.44 -6.97 11.15
CA ASN A 38 -9.53 -6.55 12.01
C ASN A 38 -9.64 -5.02 12.12
N GLU A 39 -8.51 -4.30 12.19
CA GLU A 39 -8.51 -2.84 12.27
C GLU A 39 -8.93 -2.20 10.93
N LEU A 40 -8.53 -2.78 9.79
CA LEU A 40 -8.96 -2.33 8.46
C LEU A 40 -10.47 -2.56 8.26
N GLU A 41 -10.97 -3.75 8.58
CA GLU A 41 -12.40 -4.08 8.49
C GLU A 41 -13.26 -3.18 9.40
N ALA A 42 -12.79 -2.94 10.63
CA ALA A 42 -13.46 -2.01 11.55
C ALA A 42 -13.50 -0.57 11.03
N ASP A 43 -12.54 -0.18 10.18
CA ASP A 43 -12.50 1.10 9.48
C ASP A 43 -13.30 1.10 8.16
N GLY A 44 -13.99 0.01 7.84
CA GLY A 44 -14.83 -0.14 6.64
C GLY A 44 -14.03 -0.34 5.35
N ILE A 45 -12.82 -0.91 5.44
CA ILE A 45 -11.94 -1.23 4.32
C ILE A 45 -12.27 -2.63 3.82
N ASP A 46 -12.34 -2.80 2.49
CA ASP A 46 -12.51 -4.13 1.91
C ASP A 46 -11.17 -4.88 1.95
N THR A 47 -11.13 -5.95 2.73
CA THR A 47 -9.95 -6.79 2.94
C THR A 47 -9.92 -8.02 2.04
N SER A 48 -10.92 -8.23 1.15
CA SER A 48 -11.00 -9.43 0.32
C SER A 48 -9.83 -9.60 -0.65
N PHE A 49 -9.12 -8.50 -0.96
CA PHE A 49 -7.96 -8.47 -1.85
C PHE A 49 -6.62 -8.39 -1.11
N ILE A 50 -6.62 -8.48 0.23
CA ILE A 50 -5.39 -8.55 1.01
C ILE A 50 -4.82 -9.97 0.92
N VAL A 51 -3.54 -10.05 0.56
CA VAL A 51 -2.83 -11.33 0.48
C VAL A 51 -2.35 -11.70 1.88
N VAL A 52 -2.80 -12.85 2.36
CA VAL A 52 -2.27 -13.43 3.60
C VAL A 52 -1.15 -14.39 3.23
N SER A 53 0.10 -14.03 3.53
CA SER A 53 1.24 -14.88 3.26
C SER A 53 1.17 -16.14 4.12
N GLN A 54 1.16 -17.30 3.46
CA GLN A 54 1.21 -18.57 4.15
C GLN A 54 2.62 -18.78 4.74
N PRO A 55 2.74 -19.42 5.91
CA PRO A 55 4.04 -19.80 6.44
C PRO A 55 4.75 -20.69 5.42
N GLN A 56 5.84 -20.20 4.84
CA GLN A 56 6.78 -21.08 4.13
C GLN A 56 7.29 -22.09 5.16
N VAL A 57 7.13 -23.39 4.87
CA VAL A 57 7.30 -24.55 5.76
C VAL A 57 8.64 -24.56 6.54
N SER A 58 9.63 -23.78 6.11
CA SER A 58 10.97 -23.72 6.69
C SER A 58 11.38 -22.36 7.30
N LYS A 59 10.62 -21.28 7.10
CA LYS A 59 10.89 -19.94 7.67
C LYS A 59 9.55 -19.26 7.95
N GLY A 60 9.08 -19.31 9.19
CA GLY A 60 7.82 -18.66 9.59
C GLY A 60 7.74 -17.22 9.07
N GLY A 61 6.58 -16.85 8.51
CA GLY A 61 6.32 -15.48 8.05
C GLY A 61 5.99 -14.55 9.22
N TYR A 62 6.18 -13.26 9.02
CA TYR A 62 5.81 -12.23 9.99
C TYR A 62 5.34 -10.95 9.29
N SER A 63 4.37 -10.27 9.89
CA SER A 63 3.78 -9.04 9.36
C SER A 63 4.73 -7.84 9.53
N THR A 64 4.61 -6.86 8.64
CA THR A 64 5.33 -5.58 8.73
C THR A 64 5.01 -4.88 10.06
N ILE A 65 6.03 -4.36 10.74
CA ILE A 65 5.88 -3.56 11.96
C ILE A 65 6.72 -2.30 11.90
N SER A 66 6.20 -1.20 12.44
CA SER A 66 6.92 0.05 12.61
C SER A 66 6.84 0.51 14.06
N PHE A 67 7.99 0.76 14.68
CA PHE A 67 8.05 1.46 15.96
C PHE A 67 8.27 2.94 15.71
N VAL A 68 7.33 3.77 16.15
CA VAL A 68 7.42 5.22 16.02
C VAL A 68 7.72 5.84 17.38
N ILE A 69 8.91 6.39 17.54
CA ILE A 69 9.32 7.18 18.70
C ILE A 69 8.96 8.63 18.43
N VAL A 70 8.14 9.23 19.29
CA VAL A 70 7.69 10.63 19.16
C VAL A 70 8.35 11.47 20.23
N ASP A 71 9.12 12.48 19.81
CA ASP A 71 9.68 13.49 20.70
C ASP A 71 8.77 14.72 20.69
N SER A 72 8.04 14.91 21.80
CA SER A 72 7.12 16.03 21.94
C SER A 72 7.80 17.38 22.13
N GLN A 73 9.05 17.40 22.59
CA GLN A 73 9.83 18.62 22.80
C GLN A 73 10.42 19.09 21.46
N MET A 74 11.11 18.18 20.76
CA MET A 74 11.76 18.48 19.48
C MET A 74 10.78 18.50 18.31
N LYS A 75 9.53 18.06 18.51
CA LYS A 75 8.50 17.91 17.46
C LYS A 75 8.95 16.99 16.32
N THR A 76 9.74 15.98 16.64
CA THR A 76 10.24 14.99 15.68
C THR A 76 9.62 13.62 15.93
N ARG A 77 9.65 12.78 14.89
CA ARG A 77 9.36 11.35 15.01
C ARG A 77 10.48 10.54 14.37
N THR A 78 10.85 9.44 15.00
CA THR A 78 11.78 8.45 14.44
C THR A 78 11.01 7.16 14.20
N SER A 79 11.05 6.65 12.97
CA SER A 79 10.41 5.39 12.60
C SER A 79 11.47 4.31 12.44
N ILE A 80 11.33 3.22 13.20
CA ILE A 80 12.12 1.99 13.05
C ILE A 80 11.22 0.99 12.32
N TYR A 81 11.55 0.75 11.06
CA TYR A 81 10.74 -0.05 10.14
C TYR A 81 11.31 -1.47 10.02
N THR A 82 10.47 -2.48 10.27
CA THR A 82 10.77 -3.88 9.99
C THR A 82 9.82 -4.35 8.89
N PRO A 83 10.32 -4.57 7.66
CA PRO A 83 9.50 -5.09 6.57
C PRO A 83 8.95 -6.48 6.90
N GLY A 84 7.72 -6.77 6.49
CA GLY A 84 7.15 -8.11 6.60
C GLY A 84 7.83 -9.12 5.68
N TYR A 85 7.71 -10.41 6.04
CA TYR A 85 8.27 -11.53 5.29
C TYR A 85 7.27 -12.69 5.22
N PRO A 86 7.16 -13.39 4.08
CA PRO A 86 7.74 -13.04 2.77
C PRO A 86 7.16 -11.73 2.22
N HIS A 87 7.92 -11.07 1.34
CA HIS A 87 7.43 -9.91 0.61
C HIS A 87 6.39 -10.35 -0.43
N MET A 88 5.40 -9.49 -0.70
CA MET A 88 4.50 -9.70 -1.84
C MET A 88 5.30 -9.62 -3.14
N VAL A 89 5.10 -10.61 -4.00
CA VAL A 89 5.60 -10.59 -5.38
C VAL A 89 4.42 -10.45 -6.35
N ALA A 90 4.72 -10.13 -7.61
CA ALA A 90 3.68 -10.00 -8.64
C ALA A 90 2.80 -11.26 -8.77
N ASP A 91 3.40 -12.45 -8.64
CA ASP A 91 2.70 -13.74 -8.75
C ASP A 91 1.68 -13.99 -7.62
N ASP A 92 1.76 -13.25 -6.52
CA ASP A 92 0.76 -13.29 -5.43
C ASP A 92 -0.55 -12.60 -5.81
N LEU A 93 -0.59 -11.89 -6.95
CA LEU A 93 -1.77 -11.21 -7.51
C LEU A 93 -2.16 -11.84 -8.86
N PRO A 94 -2.97 -12.92 -8.86
CA PRO A 94 -3.46 -13.52 -10.10
C PRO A 94 -4.24 -12.50 -10.95
N ASP A 95 -4.08 -12.55 -12.27
CA ASP A 95 -4.74 -11.63 -13.23
C ASP A 95 -6.24 -11.46 -12.98
N SER A 96 -6.94 -12.55 -12.65
CA SER A 96 -8.38 -12.52 -12.34
C SER A 96 -8.70 -11.74 -11.07
N SER A 97 -7.86 -11.85 -10.04
CA SER A 97 -8.03 -11.14 -8.76
C SER A 97 -7.69 -9.67 -8.93
N LEU A 98 -6.60 -9.36 -9.65
CA LEU A 98 -6.23 -8.00 -10.00
C LEU A 98 -7.31 -7.31 -10.83
N SER A 99 -7.84 -8.00 -11.85
CA SER A 99 -8.94 -7.50 -12.66
C SER A 99 -10.15 -7.16 -11.82
N SER A 100 -10.58 -8.09 -10.95
CA SER A 100 -11.73 -7.88 -10.08
C SER A 100 -11.50 -6.76 -9.07
N ALA A 101 -10.27 -6.58 -8.58
CA ALA A 101 -9.93 -5.51 -7.64
C ALA A 101 -10.01 -4.11 -8.28
N LEU A 102 -9.77 -4.03 -9.58
CA LEU A 102 -9.81 -2.78 -10.35
C LEU A 102 -11.19 -2.46 -10.93
N ASP A 103 -12.15 -3.40 -10.86
CA ASP A 103 -13.50 -3.18 -11.35
C ASP A 103 -14.21 -2.11 -10.51
N GLY A 104 -14.61 -1.02 -11.17
CA GLY A 104 -15.22 0.13 -10.51
C GLY A 104 -14.25 1.07 -9.77
N ALA A 105 -12.94 0.76 -9.74
CA ALA A 105 -11.92 1.66 -9.20
C ALA A 105 -11.91 3.02 -9.93
N ARG A 106 -11.58 4.11 -9.20
CA ARG A 106 -11.52 5.47 -9.77
C ARG A 106 -10.13 6.09 -9.74
N PRO A 107 -9.45 6.13 -8.59
CA PRO A 107 -8.00 6.07 -8.69
C PRO A 107 -7.40 4.86 -8.01
N VAL A 108 -6.30 4.39 -8.61
CA VAL A 108 -5.31 3.56 -7.92
C VAL A 108 -4.31 4.49 -7.24
N TYR A 109 -4.01 4.21 -5.97
CA TYR A 109 -2.98 4.92 -5.22
C TYR A 109 -1.84 3.96 -4.88
N THR A 110 -0.60 4.43 -4.96
CA THR A 110 0.57 3.72 -4.43
C THR A 110 1.60 4.68 -3.86
N ASP A 111 2.27 4.26 -2.78
CA ASP A 111 3.46 4.91 -2.24
C ASP A 111 4.78 4.26 -2.73
N GLY A 112 4.66 3.27 -3.61
CA GLY A 112 5.76 2.55 -4.23
C GLY A 112 6.58 1.65 -3.30
N VAL A 113 6.16 1.45 -2.04
CA VAL A 113 6.92 0.60 -1.09
C VAL A 113 7.02 -0.85 -1.58
N LEU A 114 5.94 -1.38 -2.18
CA LEU A 114 5.92 -2.69 -2.82
C LEU A 114 6.08 -2.53 -4.34
N GLN A 115 7.31 -2.28 -4.79
CA GLN A 115 7.61 -1.81 -6.16
C GLN A 115 7.04 -2.69 -7.28
N GLU A 116 7.28 -4.01 -7.22
CA GLU A 116 6.85 -4.94 -8.27
C GLU A 116 5.32 -4.98 -8.40
N VAL A 117 4.65 -5.12 -7.26
CA VAL A 117 3.19 -5.07 -7.15
C VAL A 117 2.65 -3.73 -7.64
N ALA A 118 3.22 -2.63 -7.15
CA ALA A 118 2.80 -1.29 -7.51
C ALA A 118 2.88 -1.08 -9.03
N LEU A 119 3.93 -1.63 -9.66
CA LEU A 119 4.11 -1.55 -11.10
C LEU A 119 3.06 -2.37 -11.85
N VAL A 120 2.82 -3.62 -11.47
CA VAL A 120 1.83 -4.49 -12.12
C VAL A 120 0.41 -3.91 -11.99
N VAL A 121 0.03 -3.47 -10.79
CA VAL A 121 -1.27 -2.82 -10.55
C VAL A 121 -1.40 -1.53 -11.36
N SER A 122 -0.33 -0.71 -11.41
CA SER A 122 -0.33 0.53 -12.18
C SER A 122 -0.41 0.27 -13.70
N GLN A 123 0.23 -0.79 -14.20
CA GLN A 123 0.15 -1.16 -15.61
C GLN A 123 -1.27 -1.56 -16.00
N GLU A 124 -1.93 -2.40 -15.19
CA GLU A 124 -3.32 -2.81 -15.44
C GLU A 124 -4.29 -1.63 -15.33
N ALA A 125 -4.12 -0.77 -14.31
CA ALA A 125 -4.91 0.44 -14.16
C ALA A 125 -4.74 1.39 -15.36
N HIS A 126 -3.50 1.55 -15.85
CA HIS A 126 -3.20 2.37 -17.01
C HIS A 126 -3.90 1.83 -18.28
N GLN A 127 -3.86 0.51 -18.51
CA GLN A 127 -4.57 -0.13 -19.63
C GLN A 127 -6.09 0.11 -19.58
N ARG A 128 -6.66 0.19 -18.38
CA ARG A 128 -8.08 0.49 -18.14
C ARG A 128 -8.42 1.97 -18.12
N SER A 129 -7.46 2.86 -18.35
CA SER A 129 -7.62 4.31 -18.23
C SER A 129 -8.10 4.75 -16.83
N ILE A 130 -7.75 3.99 -15.79
CA ILE A 130 -8.02 4.36 -14.39
C ILE A 130 -6.92 5.35 -13.95
N PRO A 131 -7.27 6.53 -13.43
CA PRO A 131 -6.30 7.46 -12.87
C PRO A 131 -5.35 6.83 -11.82
N ILE A 132 -4.06 7.13 -11.92
CA ILE A 132 -3.04 6.62 -11.01
C ILE A 132 -2.44 7.77 -10.20
N VAL A 133 -2.48 7.64 -8.87
CA VAL A 133 -1.90 8.59 -7.91
C VAL A 133 -0.66 7.95 -7.29
N ILE A 134 0.50 8.55 -7.53
CA ILE A 134 1.77 8.10 -6.95
C ILE A 134 2.20 9.08 -5.86
N ASN A 135 2.35 8.58 -4.64
CA ASN A 135 2.98 9.33 -3.56
C ASN A 135 4.51 9.14 -3.62
N ALA A 136 5.18 10.13 -4.20
CA ALA A 136 6.62 10.19 -4.34
C ALA A 136 7.23 11.00 -3.17
N GLU A 137 7.29 10.40 -1.98
CA GLU A 137 7.85 11.10 -0.81
C GLU A 137 9.37 11.27 -0.88
N ARG A 138 10.05 10.28 -1.48
CA ARG A 138 11.51 10.18 -1.62
C ARG A 138 11.87 9.35 -2.86
N HIS A 139 13.13 9.39 -3.25
CA HIS A 139 13.64 8.45 -4.25
C HIS A 139 13.57 7.01 -3.71
N ILE A 140 12.94 6.13 -4.49
CA ILE A 140 12.91 4.67 -4.28
C ILE A 140 13.23 4.01 -5.62
N GLU A 141 13.83 2.83 -5.58
CA GLU A 141 14.07 2.06 -6.80
C GLU A 141 12.75 1.81 -7.56
N GLY A 142 12.81 1.82 -8.89
CA GLY A 142 11.63 1.64 -9.74
C GLY A 142 10.66 2.82 -9.78
N LEU A 143 10.86 3.90 -9.02
CA LEU A 143 9.99 5.08 -9.01
C LEU A 143 9.81 5.65 -10.42
N ASP A 144 10.88 5.73 -11.22
CA ASP A 144 10.81 6.26 -12.58
C ASP A 144 9.77 5.51 -13.43
N LYS A 145 9.71 4.17 -13.32
CA LYS A 145 8.72 3.36 -14.05
C LYS A 145 7.29 3.69 -13.63
N LEU A 146 7.07 3.88 -12.32
CA LEU A 146 5.77 4.29 -11.79
C LEU A 146 5.41 5.68 -12.30
N LEU A 147 6.34 6.64 -12.27
CA LEU A 147 6.09 8.02 -12.71
C LEU A 147 5.65 8.13 -14.17
N HIS A 148 6.12 7.23 -15.05
CA HIS A 148 5.65 7.17 -16.45
C HIS A 148 4.17 6.78 -16.59
N LEU A 149 3.59 6.13 -15.58
CA LEU A 149 2.19 5.69 -15.54
C LEU A 149 1.29 6.69 -14.77
N ALA A 150 1.88 7.65 -14.06
CA ALA A 150 1.16 8.54 -13.15
C ALA A 150 0.15 9.44 -13.88
N THR A 151 -1.05 9.57 -13.32
CA THR A 151 -1.97 10.67 -13.65
C THR A 151 -1.73 11.85 -12.72
N TYR A 152 -1.48 11.57 -11.44
CA TYR A 152 -1.16 12.55 -10.42
C TYR A 152 0.06 12.10 -9.63
N ILE A 153 0.93 13.04 -9.29
CA ILE A 153 2.09 12.82 -8.45
C ILE A 153 1.92 13.69 -7.21
N VAL A 154 1.98 13.07 -6.03
CA VAL A 154 2.00 13.75 -4.75
C VAL A 154 3.42 13.69 -4.22
N CYS A 155 4.03 14.85 -4.00
CA CYS A 155 5.41 14.94 -3.54
C CYS A 155 5.49 15.54 -2.14
N SER A 156 6.56 15.22 -1.43
CA SER A 156 6.92 15.96 -0.22
C SER A 156 7.48 17.34 -0.59
N THR A 157 7.45 18.31 0.32
CA THR A 157 8.08 19.62 0.08
C THR A 157 9.60 19.57 -0.12
N LYS A 158 10.22 18.40 0.13
CA LYS A 158 11.67 18.18 0.04
C LYS A 158 12.08 17.33 -1.16
N PHE A 159 11.13 16.88 -1.99
CA PHE A 159 11.37 16.02 -3.14
C PHE A 159 10.41 16.39 -4.29
N PRO A 160 10.81 16.36 -5.58
CA PRO A 160 12.18 16.21 -6.05
C PRO A 160 13.03 17.44 -5.69
N GLN A 161 14.35 17.28 -5.61
CA GLN A 161 15.26 18.41 -5.51
C GLN A 161 15.82 18.70 -6.90
N ALA A 162 15.89 19.98 -7.27
CA ALA A 162 16.58 20.40 -8.47
C ALA A 162 18.08 20.13 -8.30
N SER A 163 18.68 19.47 -9.29
CA SER A 163 20.11 19.22 -9.39
C SER A 163 20.91 20.51 -9.59
#